data_AF-A0A1X0Y477-F1
#
_entry.id   AF-A0A1X0Y477-F1
#
_cell.length_a   1.000
_cell.length_b   1.000
_cell.length_c   1.000
_cell.angle_alpha   90.00
_cell.angle_beta   90.00
_cell.angle_gamma   90.00
#
_symmetry.space_group_name_H-M   'P 1'
#
loop_
_entity.id
_entity.type
_entity.pdbx_description
1 polymer ?
#
loop_
_entity_poly.entity_id
_entity_poly.type
_entity_poly.pdbx_seq_one_letter_code
_entity_poly.pdbx_strand_id
1 'polypeptide(L)'
;MKIRGNQPFVDELGRFAAECADPRVTAIAARAATPVRVAVVGRPGAGRGTVARALTHAARGITVTASPVDADLLVHVLAEVVKPEDADAIAAAGRPVLAVLNKADLVGSLSGSDGRGPVAAARDRCARLAELAGAPVQPMIALLAVAAFEALNDNTAWAALQTLAACSDAAAGLDGSFAGFMAADNAVPTDARYRLLDNLDMFGTALSIAAVRRAGTPAQVRSLLRRVSGVDSVVAALSARAAELYYRRVLEAVAELEALAVEHTGIGQRIFDFLSCDDAVIARMAAAVEAAQALEPTVPTDPTGRDEGSRLRRACAADITRGSLRRSAHGGEAR
;
A
#
# COMPACT_ATOMS: atom_id res chain seq x y z
N MET A 1 5.42 14.60 0.46
CA MET A 1 6.16 13.34 0.60
C MET A 1 6.37 13.13 2.08
N LYS A 2 5.62 12.23 2.73
CA LYS A 2 5.82 11.95 4.17
C LYS A 2 7.01 10.99 4.27
N ILE A 3 8.07 11.42 4.94
CA ILE A 3 9.16 10.52 5.36
C ILE A 3 8.52 9.48 6.28
N ARG A 4 8.73 8.19 6.02
CA ARG A 4 8.24 7.13 6.91
C ARG A 4 8.99 7.24 8.24
N GLY A 5 8.28 7.17 9.34
CA GLY A 5 8.78 7.33 10.71
C GLY A 5 9.82 6.30 11.12
N ASN A 6 9.93 5.17 10.42
CA ASN A 6 11.01 4.21 10.62
C ASN A 6 12.32 4.57 9.91
N GLN A 7 12.27 5.35 8.82
CA GLN A 7 13.44 5.72 8.03
C GLN A 7 14.48 6.50 8.85
N PRO A 8 14.09 7.48 9.69
CA PRO A 8 15.03 8.16 10.57
C PRO A 8 15.84 7.19 11.43
N PHE A 9 15.21 6.16 12.03
CA PHE A 9 15.94 5.25 12.91
C PHE A 9 16.91 4.37 12.12
N VAL A 10 16.49 3.90 10.95
CA VAL A 10 17.36 3.10 10.06
C VAL A 10 18.56 3.93 9.59
N ASP A 11 18.36 5.21 9.27
CA ASP A 11 19.42 6.11 8.84
C ASP A 11 20.42 6.40 9.98
N GLU A 12 19.91 6.67 11.19
CA GLU A 12 20.73 6.86 12.40
C GLU A 12 21.52 5.60 12.75
N LEU A 13 20.87 4.43 12.74
CA LEU A 13 21.51 3.15 13.00
C LEU A 13 22.56 2.80 11.94
N GLY A 14 22.29 3.13 10.67
CA GLY A 14 23.24 2.96 9.58
C GLY A 14 24.49 3.82 9.75
N ARG A 15 24.31 5.09 10.16
CA ARG A 15 25.44 5.99 10.46
C ARG A 15 26.25 5.48 11.64
N PHE A 16 25.58 5.11 12.74
CA PHE A 16 26.23 4.53 13.91
C PHE A 16 27.00 3.26 13.57
N ALA A 17 26.44 2.36 12.75
CA ALA A 17 27.11 1.14 12.33
C ALA A 17 28.40 1.43 11.54
N ALA A 18 28.36 2.40 10.63
CA ALA A 18 29.53 2.83 9.85
C ALA A 18 30.63 3.42 10.75
N GLU A 19 30.26 4.20 11.77
CA GLU A 19 31.20 4.77 12.74
C GLU A 19 31.74 3.73 13.73
N CYS A 20 30.91 2.77 14.12
CA CYS A 20 31.27 1.71 15.06
C CYS A 20 32.28 0.74 14.45
N ALA A 21 32.13 0.45 13.15
CA ALA A 21 32.92 -0.52 12.39
C ALA A 21 32.94 -1.94 13.00
N ASP A 22 31.96 -2.28 13.85
CA ASP A 22 31.75 -3.64 14.35
C ASP A 22 30.83 -4.40 13.38
N PRO A 23 31.23 -5.61 12.91
CA PRO A 23 30.44 -6.38 11.95
C PRO A 23 29.07 -6.82 12.49
N ARG A 24 28.92 -6.99 13.81
CA ARG A 24 27.65 -7.36 14.45
C ARG A 24 26.68 -6.18 14.43
N VAL A 25 27.16 -4.97 14.73
CA VAL A 25 26.36 -3.74 14.62
C VAL A 25 25.95 -3.49 13.17
N THR A 26 26.86 -3.69 12.22
CA THR A 26 26.56 -3.64 10.78
C THR A 26 25.48 -4.64 10.38
N ALA A 27 25.53 -5.87 10.91
CA ALA A 27 24.53 -6.89 10.63
C ALA A 27 23.14 -6.52 11.22
N ILE A 28 23.09 -5.94 12.42
CA ILE A 28 21.85 -5.43 13.02
C ILE A 28 21.26 -4.30 12.16
N ALA A 29 22.10 -3.33 11.76
CA ALA A 29 21.67 -2.22 10.90
C ALA A 29 21.12 -2.71 9.55
N ALA A 30 21.78 -3.69 8.92
CA ALA A 30 21.32 -4.26 7.65
C ALA A 30 19.97 -4.98 7.78
N ARG A 31 19.74 -5.73 8.87
CA ARG A 31 18.44 -6.37 9.14
C ARG A 31 17.35 -5.32 9.35
N ALA A 32 17.60 -4.30 10.17
CA ALA A 32 16.65 -3.22 10.42
C ALA A 32 16.29 -2.44 9.15
N ALA A 33 17.26 -2.28 8.23
CA ALA A 33 17.09 -1.57 6.96
C ALA A 33 16.38 -2.40 5.87
N THR A 34 16.10 -3.69 6.09
CA THR A 34 15.51 -4.54 5.07
C THR A 34 14.12 -3.99 4.66
N PRO A 35 13.82 -3.81 3.36
CA PRO A 35 12.49 -3.39 2.92
C PRO A 35 11.40 -4.39 3.30
N VAL A 36 10.16 -3.92 3.46
CA VAL A 36 9.01 -4.83 3.65
C VAL A 36 8.67 -5.47 2.30
N ARG A 37 8.57 -6.80 2.28
CA ARG A 37 8.28 -7.60 1.10
C ARG A 37 6.80 -7.99 1.08
N VAL A 38 6.14 -7.78 -0.05
CA VAL A 38 4.73 -8.14 -0.27
C VAL A 38 4.63 -9.14 -1.42
N ALA A 39 3.94 -10.25 -1.22
CA ALA A 39 3.54 -11.13 -2.32
C ALA A 39 2.07 -10.93 -2.67
N VAL A 40 1.76 -10.98 -3.96
CA VAL A 40 0.38 -10.92 -4.46
C VAL A 40 -0.09 -12.33 -4.82
N VAL A 41 -1.08 -12.83 -4.10
CA VAL A 41 -1.63 -14.18 -4.22
C VAL A 41 -3.12 -14.12 -4.54
N GLY A 42 -3.73 -15.26 -4.85
CA GLY A 42 -5.16 -15.36 -5.16
C GLY A 42 -5.44 -16.33 -6.30
N ARG A 43 -6.71 -16.49 -6.66
CA ARG A 43 -7.13 -17.46 -7.69
C ARG A 43 -6.68 -17.06 -9.10
N PRO A 44 -6.49 -18.03 -10.03
CA PRO A 44 -6.33 -17.72 -11.46
C PRO A 44 -7.46 -16.83 -11.97
N GLY A 45 -7.14 -15.86 -12.84
CA GLY A 45 -8.13 -14.93 -13.42
C GLY A 45 -8.57 -13.76 -12.51
N ALA A 46 -8.15 -13.73 -11.24
CA ALA A 46 -8.48 -12.63 -10.31
C ALA A 46 -7.70 -11.32 -10.60
N GLY A 47 -6.67 -11.38 -11.45
CA GLY A 47 -5.84 -10.21 -11.82
C GLY A 47 -4.61 -10.00 -10.94
N ARG A 48 -4.04 -11.07 -10.38
CA ARG A 48 -2.84 -11.04 -9.50
C ARG A 48 -1.67 -10.28 -10.12
N GLY A 49 -1.35 -10.56 -11.37
CA GLY A 49 -0.25 -9.91 -12.09
C GLY A 49 -0.48 -8.41 -12.26
N THR A 50 -1.71 -8.00 -12.56
CA THR A 50 -2.08 -6.59 -12.70
C THR A 50 -2.02 -5.85 -11.36
N VAL A 51 -2.48 -6.48 -10.27
CA VAL A 51 -2.34 -5.92 -8.91
C VAL A 51 -0.88 -5.80 -8.52
N ALA A 52 -0.06 -6.83 -8.75
CA ALA A 52 1.38 -6.77 -8.48
C ALA A 52 2.07 -5.63 -9.23
N ARG A 53 1.79 -5.47 -10.54
CA ARG A 53 2.31 -4.37 -11.36
C ARG A 53 1.87 -3.00 -10.85
N ALA A 54 0.60 -2.85 -10.48
CA ALA A 54 0.09 -1.61 -9.90
C ALA A 54 0.78 -1.25 -8.59
N LEU A 55 1.00 -2.23 -7.71
CA LEU A 55 1.69 -2.03 -6.43
C LEU A 55 3.18 -1.69 -6.63
N THR A 56 3.87 -2.31 -7.60
CA THR A 56 5.25 -1.96 -7.94
C THR A 56 5.40 -0.47 -8.28
N HIS A 57 4.42 0.13 -8.96
CA HIS A 57 4.42 1.56 -9.27
C HIS A 57 4.04 2.45 -8.08
N ALA A 58 3.01 2.04 -7.34
CA ALA A 58 2.35 2.89 -6.35
C ALA A 58 2.95 2.79 -4.93
N ALA A 59 3.40 1.61 -4.52
CA ALA A 59 3.80 1.30 -3.15
C ALA A 59 5.29 1.58 -2.89
N ARG A 60 5.68 2.87 -2.94
CA ARG A 60 7.08 3.28 -2.68
C ARG A 60 7.55 2.82 -1.32
N GLY A 61 8.67 2.10 -1.26
CA GLY A 61 9.25 1.54 -0.02
C GLY A 61 8.66 0.19 0.40
N ILE A 62 7.83 -0.43 -0.44
CA ILE A 62 7.43 -1.83 -0.32
C ILE A 62 7.98 -2.55 -1.55
N THR A 63 8.61 -3.70 -1.35
CA THR A 63 9.11 -4.54 -2.44
C THR A 63 8.08 -5.60 -2.77
N VAL A 64 7.53 -5.58 -3.98
CA VAL A 64 6.67 -6.67 -4.47
C VAL A 64 7.55 -7.86 -4.86
N THR A 65 7.33 -9.01 -4.24
CA THR A 65 8.06 -10.27 -4.50
C THR A 65 7.15 -11.29 -5.18
N ALA A 66 7.75 -12.13 -6.02
CA ALA A 66 7.06 -13.24 -6.68
C ALA A 66 6.84 -14.44 -5.74
N SER A 67 7.67 -14.58 -4.70
CA SER A 67 7.64 -15.71 -3.76
C SER A 67 6.81 -15.35 -2.52
N PRO A 68 5.67 -16.05 -2.27
CA PRO A 68 4.89 -15.84 -1.05
C PRO A 68 5.63 -16.24 0.22
N VAL A 69 6.57 -17.19 0.13
CA VAL A 69 7.35 -17.67 1.28
C VAL A 69 8.23 -16.56 1.84
N ASP A 70 8.82 -15.76 0.94
CA ASP A 70 9.72 -14.66 1.28
C ASP A 70 8.99 -13.35 1.61
N ALA A 71 7.66 -13.33 1.60
CA ALA A 71 6.90 -12.11 1.84
C ALA A 71 6.64 -11.87 3.34
N ASP A 72 6.80 -10.63 3.79
CA ASP A 72 6.42 -10.24 5.16
C ASP A 72 4.90 -10.02 5.26
N LEU A 73 4.24 -9.69 4.15
CA LEU A 73 2.80 -9.43 4.02
C LEU A 73 2.23 -10.08 2.76
N LEU A 74 0.98 -10.54 2.80
CA LEU A 74 0.28 -11.03 1.62
C LEU A 74 -0.81 -10.06 1.17
N VAL A 75 -0.90 -9.86 -0.14
CA VAL A 75 -2.06 -9.25 -0.80
C VAL A 75 -2.86 -10.37 -1.45
N HIS A 76 -4.04 -10.70 -0.92
CA HIS A 76 -4.90 -11.75 -1.48
C HIS A 76 -5.95 -11.15 -2.40
N VAL A 77 -5.88 -11.47 -3.69
CA VAL A 77 -6.75 -10.87 -4.72
C VAL A 77 -8.04 -11.67 -4.86
N LEU A 78 -9.15 -10.98 -4.60
CA LEU A 78 -10.53 -11.42 -4.78
C LEU A 78 -11.10 -10.78 -6.05
N ALA A 79 -11.97 -11.49 -6.76
CA ALA A 79 -12.61 -10.97 -7.98
C ALA A 79 -14.04 -10.45 -7.74
N GLU A 80 -14.84 -11.12 -6.91
CA GLU A 80 -16.28 -10.79 -6.74
C GLU A 80 -16.85 -11.31 -5.42
N VAL A 81 -16.50 -12.56 -5.10
CA VAL A 81 -16.91 -13.29 -3.90
C VAL A 81 -15.68 -13.89 -3.22
N VAL A 82 -15.75 -14.05 -1.90
CA VAL A 82 -14.83 -14.91 -1.14
C VAL A 82 -15.29 -16.35 -1.39
N LYS A 83 -14.47 -17.16 -2.04
CA LYS A 83 -14.70 -18.61 -2.13
C LYS A 83 -14.13 -19.31 -0.88
N PRO A 84 -14.56 -20.54 -0.56
CA PRO A 84 -14.00 -21.28 0.56
C PRO A 84 -12.47 -21.37 0.49
N GLU A 85 -11.91 -21.62 -0.70
CA GLU A 85 -10.46 -21.70 -0.89
C GLU A 85 -9.75 -20.35 -0.68
N ASP A 86 -10.46 -19.24 -0.89
CA ASP A 86 -9.94 -17.91 -0.58
C ASP A 86 -9.85 -17.72 0.95
N ALA A 87 -10.91 -18.08 1.68
CA ALA A 87 -10.93 -17.98 3.15
C ALA A 87 -9.89 -18.92 3.80
N ASP A 88 -9.80 -20.16 3.32
CA ASP A 88 -8.82 -21.15 3.82
C ASP A 88 -7.39 -20.68 3.57
N ALA A 89 -7.09 -20.14 2.38
CA ALA A 89 -5.77 -19.60 2.08
C ALA A 89 -5.40 -18.39 2.95
N ILE A 90 -6.37 -17.51 3.24
CA ILE A 90 -6.17 -16.37 4.13
C ILE A 90 -5.94 -16.83 5.57
N ALA A 91 -6.75 -17.76 6.07
CA ALA A 91 -6.61 -18.31 7.42
C ALA A 91 -5.28 -19.06 7.61
N ALA A 92 -4.82 -19.80 6.59
CA ALA A 92 -3.58 -20.56 6.63
C ALA A 92 -2.31 -19.73 6.37
N ALA A 93 -2.42 -18.44 6.04
CA ALA A 93 -1.29 -17.61 5.62
C ALA A 93 -0.16 -17.49 6.65
N GLY A 94 -0.49 -17.59 7.95
CA GLY A 94 0.45 -17.47 9.07
C GLY A 94 1.16 -16.10 9.16
N ARG A 95 0.70 -15.11 8.39
CA ARG A 95 1.26 -13.75 8.32
C ARG A 95 0.15 -12.75 7.97
N PRO A 96 0.35 -11.44 8.19
CA PRO A 96 -0.72 -10.47 7.97
C PRO A 96 -1.14 -10.42 6.49
N VAL A 97 -2.45 -10.47 6.26
CA VAL A 97 -3.07 -10.43 4.93
C VAL A 97 -3.85 -9.12 4.76
N LEU A 98 -3.77 -8.57 3.55
CA LEU A 98 -4.70 -7.56 3.03
C LEU A 98 -5.41 -8.17 1.83
N ALA A 99 -6.72 -8.35 1.93
CA ALA A 99 -7.50 -8.77 0.78
C ALA A 99 -7.80 -7.56 -0.13
N VAL A 100 -7.81 -7.79 -1.44
CA VAL A 100 -8.13 -6.77 -2.44
C VAL A 100 -9.25 -7.29 -3.32
N LEU A 101 -10.41 -6.63 -3.27
CA LEU A 101 -11.47 -6.83 -4.26
C LEU A 101 -11.07 -6.10 -5.54
N ASN A 102 -10.42 -6.82 -6.44
CA ASN A 102 -10.02 -6.30 -7.74
C ASN A 102 -11.22 -6.28 -8.71
N LYS A 103 -11.11 -5.48 -9.77
CA LYS A 103 -12.19 -5.23 -10.74
C LYS A 103 -13.41 -4.56 -10.10
N ALA A 104 -13.16 -3.62 -9.19
CA ALA A 104 -14.20 -2.89 -8.47
C ALA A 104 -15.17 -2.11 -9.39
N ASP A 105 -14.77 -1.84 -10.63
CA ASP A 105 -15.59 -1.29 -11.70
C ASP A 105 -16.74 -2.21 -12.15
N LEU A 106 -16.62 -3.52 -11.91
CA LEU A 106 -17.67 -4.50 -12.19
C LEU A 106 -18.66 -4.65 -11.03
N VAL A 107 -18.45 -3.95 -9.91
CA VAL A 107 -19.35 -4.01 -8.76
C VAL A 107 -20.45 -2.97 -8.91
N GLY A 108 -21.69 -3.47 -9.05
CA GLY A 108 -22.88 -2.62 -9.22
C GLY A 108 -23.17 -2.30 -10.69
N SER A 109 -24.16 -1.46 -10.94
CA SER A 109 -24.50 -1.00 -12.29
C SER A 109 -23.89 0.38 -12.56
N LEU A 110 -23.36 0.58 -13.78
CA LEU A 110 -22.98 1.92 -14.27
C LEU A 110 -24.16 2.88 -14.37
N SER A 111 -25.40 2.33 -14.43
CA SER A 111 -26.67 3.06 -14.55
C SER A 111 -27.51 3.07 -13.26
N GLY A 112 -26.91 2.76 -12.11
CA GLY A 112 -27.62 2.56 -10.84
C GLY A 112 -28.61 3.66 -10.48
N SER A 113 -29.88 3.26 -10.25
CA SER A 113 -31.00 4.12 -9.84
C SER A 113 -30.83 4.78 -8.46
N ASP A 114 -29.82 4.38 -7.70
CA ASP A 114 -29.44 4.89 -6.39
C ASP A 114 -28.34 5.96 -6.45
N GLY A 115 -27.87 6.33 -7.65
CA GLY A 115 -26.92 7.42 -7.88
C GLY A 115 -25.50 7.18 -7.33
N ARG A 116 -25.20 5.98 -6.83
CA ARG A 116 -23.87 5.59 -6.37
C ARG A 116 -23.10 4.93 -7.50
N GLY A 117 -21.93 5.50 -7.82
CA GLY A 117 -21.03 4.89 -8.83
C GLY A 117 -20.40 3.57 -8.34
N PRO A 118 -19.85 2.75 -9.26
CA PRO A 118 -19.31 1.41 -8.97
C PRO A 118 -18.31 1.37 -7.80
N VAL A 119 -17.47 2.40 -7.68
CA VAL A 119 -16.47 2.51 -6.60
C VAL A 119 -17.12 2.58 -5.21
N ALA A 120 -18.27 3.24 -5.08
CA ALA A 120 -18.98 3.30 -3.81
C ALA A 120 -19.60 1.95 -3.46
N ALA A 121 -20.25 1.29 -4.43
CA ALA A 121 -20.79 -0.06 -4.26
C ALA A 121 -19.71 -1.09 -3.90
N ALA A 122 -18.52 -0.97 -4.50
CA ALA A 122 -17.37 -1.81 -4.18
C ALA A 122 -16.90 -1.65 -2.73
N ARG A 123 -16.93 -0.43 -2.16
CA ARG A 123 -16.57 -0.21 -0.74
C ARG A 123 -17.53 -0.92 0.20
N ASP A 124 -18.83 -0.79 -0.02
CA ASP A 124 -19.85 -1.46 0.78
C ASP A 124 -19.73 -2.98 0.66
N ARG A 125 -19.38 -3.47 -0.54
CA ARG A 125 -19.10 -4.89 -0.79
C ARG A 125 -17.87 -5.36 -0.02
N CYS A 126 -16.79 -4.58 0.02
CA CYS A 126 -15.58 -4.91 0.75
C CYS A 126 -15.84 -5.11 2.25
N ALA A 127 -16.69 -4.29 2.87
CA ALA A 127 -17.06 -4.46 4.28
C ALA A 127 -17.66 -5.86 4.55
N ARG A 128 -18.60 -6.29 3.71
CA ARG A 128 -19.21 -7.64 3.81
C ARG A 128 -18.21 -8.76 3.52
N LEU A 129 -17.33 -8.57 2.55
CA LEU A 129 -16.31 -9.58 2.22
C LEU A 129 -15.23 -9.68 3.32
N ALA A 130 -14.98 -8.61 4.06
CA ALA A 130 -13.99 -8.62 5.14
C ALA A 130 -14.39 -9.56 6.28
N GLU A 131 -15.68 -9.59 6.63
CA GLU A 131 -16.23 -10.54 7.60
C GLU A 131 -16.06 -11.99 7.12
N LEU A 132 -16.36 -12.27 5.85
CA LEU A 132 -16.25 -13.60 5.26
C LEU A 132 -14.80 -14.07 5.08
N ALA A 133 -13.90 -13.16 4.73
CA ALA A 133 -12.49 -13.45 4.52
C ALA A 133 -11.71 -13.57 5.84
N GLY A 134 -12.24 -13.04 6.95
CA GLY A 134 -11.49 -12.91 8.20
C GLY A 134 -10.29 -11.95 8.09
N ALA A 135 -10.26 -11.09 7.08
CA ALA A 135 -9.19 -10.14 6.81
C ALA A 135 -9.74 -8.86 6.19
N PRO A 136 -9.12 -7.69 6.42
CA PRO A 136 -9.58 -6.45 5.81
C PRO A 136 -9.50 -6.50 4.28
N VAL A 137 -10.57 -6.01 3.63
CA VAL A 137 -10.71 -6.00 2.16
C VAL A 137 -10.72 -4.56 1.66
N GLN A 138 -9.95 -4.26 0.62
CA GLN A 138 -9.93 -2.96 -0.05
C GLN A 138 -10.36 -3.09 -1.52
N PRO A 139 -11.19 -2.18 -2.06
CA PRO A 139 -11.56 -2.22 -3.47
C PRO A 139 -10.41 -1.65 -4.33
N MET A 140 -10.20 -2.26 -5.50
CA MET A 140 -9.21 -1.80 -6.46
C MET A 140 -9.66 -2.05 -7.90
N ILE A 141 -9.32 -1.13 -8.80
CA ILE A 141 -9.36 -1.35 -10.24
C ILE A 141 -7.92 -1.36 -10.72
N ALA A 142 -7.27 -2.51 -10.64
CA ALA A 142 -5.82 -2.60 -10.87
C ALA A 142 -5.42 -2.16 -12.27
N LEU A 143 -6.28 -2.38 -13.27
CA LEU A 143 -6.02 -1.95 -14.64
C LEU A 143 -5.90 -0.42 -14.73
N LEU A 144 -6.83 0.34 -14.13
CA LEU A 144 -6.74 1.80 -14.09
C LEU A 144 -5.55 2.29 -13.28
N ALA A 145 -5.18 1.56 -12.21
CA ALA A 145 -3.98 1.88 -11.44
C ALA A 145 -2.73 1.78 -12.32
N VAL A 146 -2.56 0.70 -13.09
CA VAL A 146 -1.46 0.54 -14.05
C VAL A 146 -1.51 1.62 -15.13
N ALA A 147 -2.69 1.84 -15.71
CA ALA A 147 -2.89 2.83 -16.77
C ALA A 147 -2.53 4.26 -16.33
N ALA A 148 -2.77 4.61 -15.06
CA ALA A 148 -2.39 5.90 -14.50
C ALA A 148 -0.88 6.16 -14.52
N PHE A 149 -0.04 5.11 -14.58
CA PHE A 149 1.41 5.23 -14.69
C PHE A 149 1.94 5.00 -16.11
N GLU A 150 1.20 4.27 -16.95
CA GLU A 150 1.74 3.73 -18.20
C GLU A 150 0.96 4.11 -19.47
N ALA A 151 -0.38 4.13 -19.43
CA ALA A 151 -1.22 4.12 -20.64
C ALA A 151 -1.21 5.44 -21.42
N LEU A 152 -0.83 6.55 -20.78
CA LEU A 152 -0.81 7.88 -21.39
C LEU A 152 0.62 8.42 -21.58
N ASN A 153 1.59 7.51 -21.72
CA ASN A 153 2.97 7.86 -22.05
C ASN A 153 3.20 7.91 -23.58
N ASP A 154 2.35 7.25 -24.35
CA ASP A 154 2.32 7.31 -25.83
C ASP A 154 1.29 8.35 -26.30
N ASN A 155 1.69 9.19 -27.26
CA ASN A 155 0.82 10.18 -27.91
C ASN A 155 -0.35 9.54 -28.67
N THR A 156 -0.22 8.27 -29.10
CA THR A 156 -1.25 7.56 -29.87
C THR A 156 -2.52 7.34 -29.06
N ALA A 157 -2.39 6.88 -27.81
CA ALA A 157 -3.54 6.67 -26.93
C ALA A 157 -4.24 7.99 -26.58
N TRP A 158 -3.45 9.05 -26.37
CA TRP A 158 -4.00 10.38 -26.11
C TRP A 158 -4.77 10.94 -27.31
N ALA A 159 -4.20 10.87 -28.51
CA ALA A 159 -4.86 11.32 -29.74
C ALA A 159 -6.18 10.57 -29.99
N ALA A 160 -6.19 9.25 -29.78
CA ALA A 160 -7.40 8.44 -29.89
C ALA A 160 -8.48 8.89 -28.90
N LEU A 161 -8.14 9.17 -27.64
CA LEU A 161 -9.07 9.70 -26.65
C LEU A 161 -9.61 11.09 -27.04
N GLN A 162 -8.78 11.96 -27.62
CA GLN A 162 -9.22 13.27 -28.12
C GLN A 162 -10.20 13.14 -29.29
N THR A 163 -9.91 12.27 -30.26
CA THR A 163 -10.83 11.98 -31.36
C THR A 163 -12.16 11.45 -30.84
N LEU A 164 -12.15 10.48 -29.92
CA LEU A 164 -13.36 9.94 -29.30
C LEU A 164 -14.14 11.00 -28.51
N ALA A 165 -13.43 11.89 -27.82
CA ALA A 165 -14.07 12.97 -27.06
C ALA A 165 -14.75 14.01 -27.94
N ALA A 166 -14.19 14.31 -29.12
CA ALA A 166 -14.76 15.25 -30.08
C ALA A 166 -15.99 14.69 -30.83
N CYS A 167 -16.11 13.37 -30.94
CA CYS A 167 -17.27 12.72 -31.53
C CYS A 167 -18.43 12.62 -30.52
N SER A 168 -19.58 13.21 -30.85
CA SER A 168 -20.80 13.13 -30.01
C SER A 168 -21.32 11.68 -29.89
N ASP A 169 -21.23 10.90 -30.98
CA ASP A 169 -21.73 9.52 -31.07
C ASP A 169 -20.78 8.47 -30.48
N ALA A 170 -19.54 8.82 -30.13
CA ALA A 170 -18.58 7.87 -29.55
C ALA A 170 -19.04 7.30 -28.20
N ALA A 171 -19.95 7.99 -27.50
CA ALA A 171 -20.58 7.49 -26.29
C ALA A 171 -21.51 6.30 -26.55
N ALA A 172 -22.18 6.25 -27.70
CA ALA A 172 -23.10 5.15 -28.05
C ALA A 172 -22.41 3.79 -28.19
N GLY A 173 -21.12 3.78 -28.55
CA GLY A 173 -20.30 2.56 -28.58
C GLY A 173 -19.78 2.12 -27.20
N LEU A 174 -19.79 3.00 -26.20
CA LEU A 174 -19.27 2.74 -24.85
C LEU A 174 -20.34 2.29 -23.86
N ASP A 175 -21.60 2.62 -24.13
CA ASP A 175 -22.77 2.09 -23.41
C ASP A 175 -23.09 0.63 -23.80
N GLY A 176 -22.34 0.07 -24.76
CA GLY A 176 -22.48 -1.29 -25.28
C GLY A 176 -21.42 -2.28 -24.80
N SER A 177 -21.21 -3.33 -25.59
CA SER A 177 -20.21 -4.37 -25.31
C SER A 177 -18.85 -4.04 -25.96
N PHE A 178 -17.79 -4.73 -25.54
CA PHE A 178 -16.48 -4.73 -26.21
C PHE A 178 -16.61 -4.90 -27.74
N ALA A 179 -17.44 -5.85 -28.18
CA ALA A 179 -17.68 -6.11 -29.60
C ALA A 179 -18.37 -4.93 -30.28
N GLY A 180 -19.30 -4.27 -29.60
CA GLY A 180 -19.96 -3.04 -30.09
C GLY A 180 -18.97 -1.90 -30.30
N PHE A 181 -18.08 -1.66 -29.34
CA PHE A 181 -17.06 -0.62 -29.47
C PHE A 181 -16.06 -0.90 -30.60
N MET A 182 -15.70 -2.16 -30.81
CA MET A 182 -14.80 -2.59 -31.89
C MET A 182 -15.47 -2.56 -33.28
N ALA A 183 -16.77 -2.83 -33.35
CA ALA A 183 -17.54 -2.82 -34.60
C ALA A 183 -18.08 -1.42 -34.96
N ALA A 184 -18.08 -0.47 -34.02
CA ALA A 184 -18.57 0.89 -34.25
C ALA A 184 -17.80 1.56 -35.40
N ASP A 185 -18.54 2.27 -36.25
CA ASP A 185 -17.95 3.16 -37.25
C ASP A 185 -17.39 4.39 -36.53
N ASN A 186 -16.07 4.39 -36.32
CA ASN A 186 -15.39 5.35 -35.48
C ASN A 186 -14.15 5.89 -36.20
N ALA A 187 -13.89 7.19 -36.07
CA ALA A 187 -12.71 7.84 -36.65
C ALA A 187 -11.39 7.34 -36.05
N VAL A 188 -11.41 6.60 -34.93
CA VAL A 188 -10.23 5.97 -34.36
C VAL A 188 -9.97 4.60 -35.00
N PRO A 189 -8.75 4.36 -35.54
CA PRO A 189 -8.37 3.06 -36.10
C PRO A 189 -8.58 1.90 -35.13
N THR A 190 -8.96 0.74 -35.65
CA THR A 190 -9.23 -0.48 -34.87
C THR A 190 -8.09 -0.88 -33.93
N ASP A 191 -6.83 -0.78 -34.37
CA ASP A 191 -5.68 -1.10 -33.53
C ASP A 191 -5.54 -0.14 -32.34
N ALA A 192 -5.84 1.14 -32.54
CA ALA A 192 -5.83 2.13 -31.47
C ALA A 192 -6.98 1.91 -30.48
N ARG A 193 -8.17 1.50 -30.97
CA ARG A 193 -9.30 1.08 -30.12
C ARG A 193 -8.95 -0.15 -29.28
N TYR A 194 -8.35 -1.17 -29.90
CA TYR A 194 -7.90 -2.36 -29.18
C TYR A 194 -6.89 -2.01 -28.07
N ARG A 195 -5.89 -1.17 -28.38
CA ARG A 195 -4.92 -0.71 -27.38
C ARG A 195 -5.55 0.08 -26.25
N LEU A 196 -6.58 0.89 -26.52
CA LEU A 196 -7.32 1.60 -25.45
C LEU A 196 -8.01 0.59 -24.53
N LEU A 197 -8.73 -0.39 -25.08
CA LEU A 197 -9.42 -1.40 -24.28
C LEU A 197 -8.46 -2.31 -23.52
N ASP A 198 -7.33 -2.70 -24.12
CA ASP A 198 -6.31 -3.51 -23.44
C ASP A 198 -5.72 -2.78 -22.22
N ASN A 199 -5.55 -1.47 -22.30
CA ASN A 199 -4.92 -0.68 -21.23
C ASN A 199 -5.91 -0.07 -20.23
N LEU A 200 -7.15 0.23 -20.62
CA LEU A 200 -8.12 0.96 -19.82
C LEU A 200 -9.44 0.21 -19.62
N ASP A 201 -9.71 -0.83 -20.41
CA ASP A 201 -11.02 -1.45 -20.58
C ASP A 201 -12.11 -0.42 -20.97
N MET A 202 -13.36 -0.87 -21.08
CA MET A 202 -14.51 -0.04 -21.40
C MET A 202 -14.72 1.07 -20.37
N PHE A 203 -14.69 0.73 -19.08
CA PHE A 203 -14.90 1.69 -18.00
C PHE A 203 -13.83 2.79 -17.98
N GLY A 204 -12.55 2.43 -18.09
CA GLY A 204 -11.46 3.41 -18.11
C GLY A 204 -11.45 4.26 -19.38
N THR A 205 -11.84 3.69 -20.53
CA THR A 205 -11.96 4.42 -21.79
C THR A 205 -13.06 5.47 -21.69
N ALA A 206 -14.25 5.08 -21.22
CA ALA A 206 -15.37 6.00 -21.00
C ALA A 206 -15.02 7.12 -20.00
N LEU A 207 -14.39 6.76 -18.87
CA LEU A 207 -13.92 7.72 -17.88
C LEU A 207 -12.91 8.73 -18.46
N SER A 208 -11.97 8.24 -19.26
CA SER A 208 -10.94 9.08 -19.89
C SER A 208 -11.54 10.03 -20.93
N ILE A 209 -12.48 9.56 -21.76
CA ILE A 209 -13.20 10.39 -22.73
C ILE A 209 -14.00 11.49 -22.03
N ALA A 210 -14.74 11.14 -20.97
CA ALA A 210 -15.48 12.11 -20.19
C ALA A 210 -14.56 13.19 -19.57
N ALA A 211 -13.36 12.82 -19.13
CA ALA A 211 -12.36 13.76 -18.63
C ALA A 211 -11.79 14.66 -19.73
N VAL A 212 -11.51 14.12 -20.92
CA VAL A 212 -11.02 14.91 -22.07
C VAL A 212 -12.08 15.90 -22.56
N ARG A 213 -13.36 15.52 -22.59
CA ARG A 213 -14.48 16.43 -22.93
C ARG A 213 -14.56 17.65 -22.00
N ARG A 214 -14.06 17.54 -20.77
CA ARG A 214 -13.95 18.63 -19.79
C ARG A 214 -12.63 19.41 -19.92
N ALA A 215 -11.98 19.35 -21.09
CA ALA A 215 -10.67 19.94 -21.37
C ALA A 215 -9.55 19.43 -20.45
N GLY A 216 -9.62 18.16 -20.03
CA GLY A 216 -8.59 17.53 -19.21
C GLY A 216 -7.28 17.34 -19.97
N THR A 217 -6.14 17.56 -19.31
CA THR A 217 -4.80 17.23 -19.80
C THR A 217 -4.43 15.77 -19.51
N PRO A 218 -3.40 15.19 -20.16
CA PRO A 218 -2.94 13.82 -19.86
C PRO A 218 -2.63 13.61 -18.38
N ALA A 219 -2.00 14.61 -17.73
CA ALA A 219 -1.67 14.55 -16.31
C ALA A 219 -2.92 14.53 -15.41
N GLN A 220 -3.97 15.27 -15.79
CA GLN A 220 -5.25 15.28 -15.08
C GLN A 220 -5.99 13.94 -15.26
N VAL A 221 -5.97 13.35 -16.45
CA VAL A 221 -6.55 12.01 -16.69
C VAL A 221 -5.80 10.94 -15.91
N ARG A 222 -4.45 10.93 -15.90
CA ARG A 222 -3.67 10.02 -15.05
C ARG A 222 -4.01 10.17 -13.56
N SER A 223 -4.15 11.40 -13.09
CA SER A 223 -4.53 11.69 -11.71
C SER A 223 -5.95 11.19 -11.38
N LEU A 224 -6.88 11.30 -12.33
CA LEU A 224 -8.23 10.76 -12.21
C LEU A 224 -8.22 9.23 -12.16
N LEU A 225 -7.52 8.57 -13.09
CA LEU A 225 -7.39 7.11 -13.14
C LEU A 225 -6.80 6.56 -11.84
N ARG A 226 -5.72 7.17 -11.33
CA ARG A 226 -5.14 6.80 -10.04
C ARG A 226 -6.16 6.89 -8.92
N ARG A 227 -6.88 8.01 -8.82
CA ARG A 227 -7.88 8.25 -7.78
C ARG A 227 -9.03 7.25 -7.84
N VAL A 228 -9.57 7.00 -9.03
CA VAL A 228 -10.70 6.07 -9.24
C VAL A 228 -10.28 4.62 -9.05
N SER A 229 -9.02 4.27 -9.35
CA SER A 229 -8.50 2.91 -9.19
C SER A 229 -8.50 2.40 -7.75
N GLY A 230 -8.58 3.28 -6.74
CA GLY A 230 -8.50 2.89 -5.34
C GLY A 230 -7.09 2.49 -4.87
N VAL A 231 -6.07 2.52 -5.74
CA VAL A 231 -4.71 2.06 -5.40
C VAL A 231 -4.12 2.77 -4.18
N ASP A 232 -4.40 4.06 -4.00
CA ASP A 232 -3.91 4.83 -2.84
C ASP A 232 -4.47 4.31 -1.51
N SER A 233 -5.71 3.80 -1.50
CA SER A 233 -6.30 3.19 -0.30
C SER A 233 -5.66 1.83 0.03
N VAL A 234 -5.36 1.03 -1.00
CA VAL A 234 -4.62 -0.23 -0.84
C VAL A 234 -3.21 0.03 -0.33
N VAL A 235 -2.50 1.01 -0.91
CA VAL A 235 -1.16 1.41 -0.46
C VAL A 235 -1.19 1.93 0.97
N ALA A 236 -2.17 2.75 1.34
CA ALA A 236 -2.31 3.22 2.72
C ALA A 236 -2.52 2.05 3.71
N ALA A 237 -3.39 1.09 3.36
CA ALA A 237 -3.65 -0.09 4.19
C ALA A 237 -2.42 -1.02 4.31
N LEU A 238 -1.60 -1.12 3.25
CA LEU A 238 -0.32 -1.82 3.28
C LEU A 238 0.72 -1.08 4.10
N SER A 239 0.83 0.24 3.94
CA SER A 239 1.76 1.07 4.70
C SER A 239 1.47 1.02 6.20
N ALA A 240 0.20 1.00 6.61
CA ALA A 240 -0.18 0.81 8.01
C ALA A 240 0.35 -0.53 8.56
N ARG A 241 0.11 -1.64 7.85
CA ARG A 241 0.64 -2.97 8.24
C ARG A 241 2.16 -3.04 8.23
N ALA A 242 2.79 -2.35 7.28
CA ALA A 242 4.23 -2.27 7.19
C ALA A 242 4.84 -1.48 8.35
N ALA A 243 4.17 -0.42 8.84
CA ALA A 243 4.63 0.38 9.98
C ALA A 243 4.80 -0.47 11.25
N GLU A 244 3.87 -1.39 11.51
CA GLU A 244 4.00 -2.35 12.61
C GLU A 244 5.22 -3.26 12.45
N LEU A 245 5.44 -3.83 11.25
CA LEU A 245 6.61 -4.67 10.98
C LEU A 245 7.92 -3.90 11.12
N TYR A 246 7.97 -2.66 10.63
CA TYR A 246 9.13 -1.81 10.79
C TYR A 246 9.42 -1.50 12.26
N TYR A 247 8.39 -1.19 13.04
CA TYR A 247 8.58 -0.91 14.46
C TYR A 247 9.04 -2.15 15.24
N ARG A 248 8.55 -3.35 14.90
CA ARG A 248 9.11 -4.60 15.47
C ARG A 248 10.60 -4.76 15.15
N ARG A 249 11.01 -4.49 13.91
CA ARG A 249 12.43 -4.52 13.53
C ARG A 249 13.27 -3.48 14.31
N VAL A 250 12.71 -2.32 14.63
CA VAL A 250 13.35 -1.33 15.51
C VAL A 250 13.54 -1.90 16.92
N LEU A 251 12.51 -2.52 17.49
CA LEU A 251 12.58 -3.13 18.83
C LEU A 251 13.59 -4.28 18.88
N GLU A 252 13.59 -5.15 17.87
CA GLU A 252 14.57 -6.23 17.72
C GLU A 252 15.99 -5.66 17.65
N ALA A 253 16.23 -4.67 16.78
CA ALA A 253 17.55 -4.05 16.66
C ALA A 253 18.03 -3.42 17.98
N VAL A 254 17.14 -2.74 18.71
CA VAL A 254 17.48 -2.18 20.03
C VAL A 254 17.82 -3.28 21.02
N ALA A 255 17.02 -4.35 21.11
CA ALA A 255 17.27 -5.45 22.04
C ALA A 255 18.60 -6.16 21.74
N GLU A 256 18.91 -6.36 20.45
CA GLU A 256 20.19 -6.94 20.03
C GLU A 256 21.38 -6.03 20.36
N LEU A 257 21.24 -4.71 20.18
CA LEU A 257 22.27 -3.74 20.58
C LEU A 257 22.48 -3.73 22.11
N GLU A 258 21.40 -3.74 22.89
CA GLU A 258 21.46 -3.81 24.36
C GLU A 258 22.16 -5.09 24.83
N ALA A 259 21.88 -6.24 24.20
CA ALA A 259 22.58 -7.49 24.49
C ALA A 259 24.10 -7.37 24.19
N LEU A 260 24.47 -6.84 23.02
CA LEU A 260 25.88 -6.63 22.66
C LEU A 260 26.61 -5.68 23.61
N ALA A 261 25.90 -4.68 24.15
CA ALA A 261 26.48 -3.74 25.11
C ALA A 261 26.82 -4.39 26.45
N VAL A 262 26.06 -5.41 26.86
CA VAL A 262 26.27 -6.16 28.11
C VAL A 262 27.38 -7.22 27.97
N GLU A 263 27.66 -7.72 26.77
CA GLU A 263 28.62 -8.81 26.49
C GLU A 263 30.12 -8.47 26.72
N HIS A 264 30.46 -7.48 27.58
CA HIS A 264 31.84 -7.03 27.86
C HIS A 264 32.67 -6.72 26.59
N THR A 265 31.99 -6.23 25.56
CA THR A 265 32.62 -5.77 24.33
C THR A 265 33.09 -4.32 24.52
N GLY A 266 34.26 -3.95 23.98
CA GLY A 266 34.80 -2.58 24.07
C GLY A 266 33.93 -1.49 23.40
N ILE A 267 32.75 -1.86 22.88
CA ILE A 267 31.79 -0.98 22.21
C ILE A 267 30.54 -0.69 23.03
N GLY A 268 30.37 -1.30 24.22
CA GLY A 268 29.13 -1.19 25.00
C GLY A 268 28.78 0.25 25.39
N GLN A 269 29.76 1.07 25.76
CA GLN A 269 29.52 2.49 26.05
C GLN A 269 29.02 3.24 24.81
N ARG A 270 29.62 2.99 23.64
CA ARG A 270 29.22 3.63 22.38
C ARG A 270 27.79 3.25 21.98
N ILE A 271 27.39 2.00 22.22
CA ILE A 271 26.01 1.54 22.00
C ILE A 271 25.06 2.25 22.97
N PHE A 272 25.41 2.33 24.26
CA PHE A 272 24.59 3.04 25.25
C PHE A 272 24.40 4.52 24.91
N ASP A 273 25.48 5.18 24.48
CA ASP A 273 25.47 6.59 24.07
C ASP A 273 24.57 6.78 22.85
N PHE A 274 24.67 5.90 21.85
CA PHE A 274 23.77 5.90 20.69
C PHE A 274 22.31 5.71 21.08
N LEU A 275 21.97 4.68 21.86
CA LEU A 275 20.58 4.41 22.27
C LEU A 275 19.98 5.50 23.16
N SER A 276 20.82 6.31 23.79
CA SER A 276 20.42 7.40 24.69
C SER A 276 20.42 8.78 24.02
N CYS A 277 21.03 8.91 22.83
CA CYS A 277 21.11 10.18 22.12
C CYS A 277 19.73 10.63 21.63
N ASP A 278 19.58 11.95 21.45
CA ASP A 278 18.29 12.53 21.09
C ASP A 278 17.82 12.05 19.72
N ASP A 279 18.71 11.99 18.72
CA ASP A 279 18.34 11.56 17.36
C ASP A 279 17.76 10.14 17.36
N ALA A 280 18.41 9.19 18.06
CA ALA A 280 17.92 7.82 18.16
C ALA A 280 16.59 7.74 18.93
N VAL A 281 16.43 8.50 20.03
CA VAL A 281 15.20 8.49 20.83
C VAL A 281 14.03 9.12 20.04
N ILE A 282 14.26 10.23 19.35
CA ILE A 282 13.25 10.89 18.51
C ILE A 282 12.89 10.04 17.30
N ALA A 283 13.87 9.38 16.68
CA ALA A 283 13.65 8.45 15.58
C ALA A 283 12.82 7.23 16.02
N ARG A 284 13.10 6.65 17.19
CA ARG A 284 12.28 5.57 17.78
C ARG A 284 10.86 6.03 18.08
N MET A 285 10.68 7.22 18.64
CA MET A 285 9.36 7.81 18.84
C MET A 285 8.60 7.95 17.52
N ALA A 286 9.24 8.42 16.45
CA ALA A 286 8.58 8.57 15.15
C ALA A 286 8.07 7.21 14.61
N ALA A 287 8.90 6.16 14.70
CA ALA A 287 8.50 4.80 14.33
C ALA A 287 7.34 4.28 15.21
N ALA A 288 7.40 4.54 16.53
CA ALA A 288 6.36 4.16 17.48
C ALA A 288 5.02 4.87 17.22
N VAL A 289 5.03 6.16 16.85
CA VAL A 289 3.83 6.92 16.49
C VAL A 289 3.15 6.32 15.26
N GLU A 290 3.92 5.99 14.22
CA GLU A 290 3.36 5.39 13.00
C GLU A 290 2.77 4.00 13.26
N ALA A 291 3.46 3.17 14.05
CA ALA A 291 2.93 1.87 14.45
C ALA A 291 1.66 2.02 15.31
N ALA A 292 1.64 2.94 16.27
CA ALA A 292 0.47 3.19 17.11
C ALA A 292 -0.75 3.69 16.31
N GLN A 293 -0.54 4.50 15.26
CA GLN A 293 -1.61 4.94 14.36
C GLN A 293 -2.14 3.83 13.46
N ALA A 294 -1.30 2.84 13.14
CA ALA A 294 -1.67 1.69 12.33
C ALA A 294 -2.40 0.59 13.13
N LEU A 295 -2.18 0.54 14.45
CA LEU A 295 -2.87 -0.39 15.34
C LEU A 295 -4.34 0.03 15.45
N GLU A 296 -5.23 -0.80 14.91
CA GLU A 296 -6.66 -0.61 15.12
C GLU A 296 -6.98 -0.69 16.63
N PRO A 297 -7.97 0.08 17.11
CA PRO A 297 -8.48 -0.06 18.46
C PRO A 297 -9.18 -1.42 18.59
N THR A 298 -8.41 -2.46 18.92
CA THR A 298 -8.98 -3.77 19.23
C THR A 298 -9.43 -3.80 20.67
N VAL A 299 -10.61 -4.36 20.91
CA VAL A 299 -11.01 -4.79 22.25
C VAL A 299 -9.98 -5.83 22.69
N PRO A 300 -9.37 -5.70 23.90
CA PRO A 300 -8.41 -6.69 24.38
C PRO A 300 -9.08 -8.06 24.38
N THR A 301 -8.59 -8.97 23.54
CA THR A 301 -9.08 -10.35 23.48
C THR A 301 -8.56 -11.17 24.67
N ASP A 302 -7.49 -10.68 25.32
CA ASP A 302 -6.95 -11.22 26.56
C ASP A 302 -6.93 -10.14 27.66
N PRO A 303 -7.73 -10.28 28.74
CA PRO A 303 -7.71 -9.35 29.87
C PRO A 303 -6.38 -9.37 30.65
N THR A 304 -5.49 -10.35 30.41
CA THR A 304 -4.16 -10.40 31.01
C THR A 304 -3.12 -9.54 30.27
N GLY A 305 -3.47 -8.99 29.10
CA GLY A 305 -2.62 -8.10 28.32
C GLY A 305 -1.30 -8.73 27.85
N ARG A 306 -1.26 -10.07 27.75
CA ARG A 306 -0.06 -10.84 27.39
C ARG A 306 0.07 -11.13 25.91
N ASP A 307 -0.98 -10.87 25.12
CA ASP A 307 -0.92 -10.96 23.68
C ASP A 307 0.13 -9.99 23.08
N GLU A 308 0.63 -10.34 21.89
CA GLU A 308 1.70 -9.61 21.20
C GLU A 308 1.30 -8.18 20.83
N GLY A 309 0.02 -7.94 20.49
CA GLY A 309 -0.49 -6.60 20.19
C GLY A 309 -0.49 -5.69 21.42
N SER A 310 -0.84 -6.24 22.59
CA SER A 310 -0.76 -5.54 23.87
C SER A 310 0.68 -5.20 24.27
N ARG A 311 1.67 -6.05 23.94
CA ARG A 311 3.10 -5.76 24.13
C ARG A 311 3.56 -4.65 23.20
N LEU A 312 3.21 -4.72 21.92
CA LEU A 312 3.59 -3.71 20.93
C LEU A 312 3.03 -2.33 21.30
N ARG A 313 1.75 -2.24 21.73
CA ARG A 313 1.16 -0.98 22.21
C ARG A 313 1.91 -0.38 23.40
N ARG A 314 2.32 -1.22 24.37
CA ARG A 314 3.10 -0.76 25.52
C ARG A 314 4.47 -0.23 25.09
N ALA A 315 5.14 -0.93 24.17
CA ALA A 315 6.41 -0.48 23.60
C ALA A 315 6.23 0.88 22.90
N CYS A 316 5.20 1.01 22.06
CA CYS A 316 4.88 2.27 21.40
C CYS A 316 4.68 3.40 22.42
N ALA A 317 3.85 3.16 23.44
CA ALA A 317 3.59 4.14 24.48
C ALA A 317 4.87 4.56 25.24
N ALA A 318 5.77 3.62 25.52
CA ALA A 318 7.04 3.90 26.18
C ALA A 318 7.96 4.78 25.32
N ASP A 319 8.15 4.43 24.03
CA ASP A 319 8.99 5.22 23.11
C ASP A 319 8.39 6.59 22.82
N ILE A 320 7.06 6.70 22.68
CA ILE A 320 6.34 7.96 22.52
C ILE A 320 6.54 8.86 23.74
N THR A 321 6.38 8.31 24.94
CA THR A 321 6.57 9.05 26.19
C THR A 321 8.01 9.53 26.33
N ARG A 322 8.98 8.63 26.09
CA ARG A 322 10.42 8.93 26.18
C ARG A 322 10.81 10.05 25.21
N GLY A 323 10.39 9.97 23.95
CA GLY A 323 10.66 11.01 22.96
C GLY A 323 9.99 12.34 23.29
N SER A 324 8.76 12.32 23.80
CA SER A 324 8.03 13.53 24.20
C SER A 324 8.71 14.25 25.36
N LEU A 325 9.22 13.50 26.35
CA LEU A 325 10.00 14.05 27.46
C LEU A 325 11.32 14.66 26.97
N ARG A 326 12.05 13.98 26.06
CA ARG A 326 13.28 14.53 25.45
C ARG A 326 13.03 15.84 24.72
N ARG A 327 11.97 15.93 23.90
CA ARG A 327 11.60 17.19 23.22
C ARG A 327 11.27 18.31 24.20
N SER A 328 10.63 17.98 25.31
CA SER A 328 10.22 18.98 26.31
C SER A 328 11.42 19.53 27.09
N ALA A 329 12.44 18.71 27.34
CA ALA A 329 13.69 19.15 27.96
C ALA A 329 14.42 20.19 27.08
N HIS A 330 14.50 19.95 25.77
CA HIS A 330 15.14 20.87 24.82
C HIS A 330 14.31 22.13 24.53
N GLY A 331 12.99 22.05 24.61
CA GLY A 331 12.10 23.21 24.49
C GLY A 331 12.13 24.16 25.71
N GLY A 332 12.71 23.71 26.83
CA GLY A 332 12.86 24.49 28.06
C GLY A 332 14.11 25.35 28.14
N GLU A 333 15.12 25.09 27.29
CA GLU A 333 16.40 25.84 27.28
C GLU A 333 16.37 27.11 26.42
N ALA A 334 15.23 27.43 25.79
CA ALA A 334 15.04 28.63 24.96
C ALA A 334 14.12 29.68 25.61
N ARG A 335 14.27 29.94 26.91
CA ARG A 335 13.60 31.05 27.61
C ARG A 335 14.56 31.87 28.46
#